data_AF-A5FI92-F1
#
_entry.id   AF-A5FI92-F1
#
_cell.length_a   1.000
_cell.length_b   1.000
_cell.length_c   1.000
_cell.angle_alpha   90.00
_cell.angle_beta   90.00
_cell.angle_gamma   90.00
#
_symmetry.space_group_name_H-M   'P 1'
#
loop_
_entity.id
_entity.type
_entity.pdbx_description
1 polymer ?
#
loop_
_entity_poly.entity_id
_entity_poly.type
_entity_poly.pdbx_seq_one_letter_code
_entity_poly.pdbx_strand_id
1 'polypeptide(L)'
;MSTNHNRIKVADLEVNQPDKILTTNSNGELDFTDIKNIKAESYNGLDYTLEGKALDARQGKALKDSLDNLNSNLNEKENTSNKVQDIEINKNSSTAFPSIKSIYDWSKGLFKTWILSIENFSSTAYTLNAENINKRTVFSSSSPVTITIPNDSVISLPIGTKKEFTQKGTGLVTINGTGISFITNIPLTISNGETRILTKTGANEWLIDGFLVNTNRRSFNINFAWHGTYGPSSGVYTPDREAANLNSPVMSVNNSSQGFAVPFRCKLKAAVHAGNALGSSDLTLYVLKKSVQSGQTTIAATKPIIGTYAAGKSFPFIYDVDIDKSIVWETADYVSFGFLNPTTSTGVWRTPSLSLYFEEEF
;
A
#
# COMPACT_ATOMS: atom_id res chain seq x y z
N MET A 1 4.18 79.26 51.29
CA MET A 1 2.70 79.23 51.30
C MET A 1 2.21 79.96 52.53
N SER A 2 1.46 81.06 52.35
CA SER A 2 0.84 81.79 53.46
C SER A 2 -0.36 80.99 53.97
N THR A 3 -0.30 80.51 55.21
CA THR A 3 -1.34 79.70 55.85
C THR A 3 -2.48 80.53 56.47
N ASN A 4 -2.55 81.83 56.15
CA ASN A 4 -3.46 82.77 56.80
C ASN A 4 -4.91 82.70 56.30
N HIS A 5 -5.19 82.03 55.17
CA HIS A 5 -6.51 82.09 54.52
C HIS A 5 -7.44 80.91 54.88
N ASN A 6 -6.91 79.85 55.53
CA ASN A 6 -7.65 78.61 55.80
C ASN A 6 -7.66 78.20 57.29
N ARG A 7 -7.69 79.16 58.22
CA ARG A 7 -7.93 78.84 59.64
C ARG A 7 -9.40 79.08 59.93
N ILE A 8 -10.16 77.99 60.09
CA ILE A 8 -11.48 78.03 60.71
C ILE A 8 -11.29 78.64 62.10
N LYS A 9 -11.88 79.81 62.36
CA LYS A 9 -11.90 80.34 63.72
C LYS A 9 -12.97 79.56 64.48
N VAL A 10 -12.74 79.31 65.76
CA VAL A 10 -13.74 78.66 66.62
C VAL A 10 -15.06 79.43 66.60
N ALA A 11 -15.01 80.76 66.50
CA ALA A 11 -16.18 81.62 66.32
C ALA A 11 -16.99 81.31 65.05
N ASP A 12 -16.36 80.84 63.97
CA ASP A 12 -17.06 80.48 62.72
C ASP A 12 -17.86 79.19 62.88
N LEU A 13 -17.47 78.32 63.84
CA LEU A 13 -18.20 77.07 64.18
C LEU A 13 -19.29 77.29 65.24
N GLU A 14 -19.18 78.35 66.03
CA GLU A 14 -20.14 78.69 67.09
C GLU A 14 -21.42 79.36 66.54
N VAL A 15 -21.38 79.92 65.32
CA VAL A 15 -22.54 80.49 64.62
C VAL A 15 -23.08 79.47 63.62
N ASN A 16 -23.66 78.39 64.13
CA ASN A 16 -24.35 77.42 63.28
C ASN A 16 -25.56 78.09 62.60
N GLN A 17 -25.53 78.22 61.26
CA GLN A 17 -26.70 78.63 60.48
C GLN A 17 -27.40 77.39 59.93
N PRO A 18 -28.66 77.12 60.29
CA PRO A 18 -29.40 76.00 59.73
C PRO A 18 -29.50 76.11 58.20
N ASP A 19 -29.47 74.97 57.52
CA ASP A 19 -29.56 74.82 56.06
C ASP A 19 -28.43 75.46 55.25
N LYS A 20 -27.30 75.81 55.88
CA LYS A 20 -26.08 76.26 55.19
C LYS A 20 -24.92 75.31 55.43
N ILE A 21 -24.00 75.29 54.46
CA ILE A 21 -22.75 74.54 54.54
C ILE A 21 -21.57 75.48 54.33
N LEU A 22 -20.48 75.22 55.03
CA LEU A 22 -19.24 75.96 54.84
C LEU A 22 -18.57 75.48 53.54
N THR A 23 -18.34 76.42 52.62
CA THR A 23 -17.72 76.18 51.32
C THR A 23 -16.59 77.18 51.09
N THR A 24 -15.63 76.85 50.25
CA THR A 24 -14.56 77.80 49.88
C THR A 24 -15.00 78.64 48.68
N ASN A 25 -14.95 79.96 48.80
CA ASN A 25 -15.27 80.87 47.70
C ASN A 25 -14.12 80.95 46.67
N SER A 26 -14.33 81.71 45.59
CA SER A 26 -13.34 81.87 44.50
C SER A 26 -12.03 82.53 44.95
N ASN A 27 -12.03 83.22 46.10
CA ASN A 27 -10.85 83.87 46.68
C ASN A 27 -10.10 82.94 47.65
N GLY A 28 -10.60 81.72 47.88
CA GLY A 28 -10.00 80.76 48.80
C GLY A 28 -10.43 80.95 50.26
N GLU A 29 -11.43 81.77 50.55
CA GLU A 29 -11.94 82.01 51.91
C GLU A 29 -13.15 81.12 52.21
N LEU A 30 -13.39 80.78 53.48
CA LEU A 30 -14.54 80.00 53.90
C LEU A 30 -15.78 80.90 54.03
N ASP A 31 -16.87 80.52 53.37
CA ASP A 31 -18.16 81.22 53.39
C ASP A 31 -19.32 80.22 53.51
N PHE A 32 -20.43 80.66 54.13
CA PHE A 32 -21.62 79.83 54.33
C PHE A 32 -22.55 79.92 53.11
N THR A 33 -22.63 78.83 52.36
CA THR A 33 -23.52 78.72 51.20
C THR A 33 -24.78 77.95 51.56
N ASP A 34 -25.94 78.40 51.08
CA ASP A 34 -27.20 77.66 51.20
C ASP A 34 -27.07 76.25 50.61
N ILE A 35 -27.52 75.24 51.35
CA ILE A 35 -27.48 73.83 50.91
C ILE A 35 -28.24 73.62 49.59
N LYS A 36 -29.25 74.46 49.32
CA LYS A 36 -30.05 74.48 48.08
C LYS A 36 -29.25 74.94 46.87
N ASN A 37 -28.17 75.70 47.07
CA ASN A 37 -27.30 76.20 46.02
C ASN A 37 -26.16 75.24 45.68
N ILE A 38 -26.01 74.13 46.41
CA ILE A 38 -25.18 73.01 45.95
C ILE A 38 -25.86 72.43 44.72
N LYS A 39 -25.45 72.90 43.55
CA LYS A 39 -25.77 72.23 42.29
C LYS A 39 -25.14 70.84 42.38
N ALA A 40 -25.95 69.83 42.65
CA ALA A 40 -25.59 68.49 42.22
C ALA A 40 -25.43 68.60 40.70
N GLU A 41 -24.20 68.64 40.21
CA GLU A 41 -23.95 68.56 38.77
C GLU A 41 -24.78 67.40 38.25
N SER A 42 -25.71 67.67 37.33
CA SER A 42 -26.62 66.68 36.80
C SER A 42 -25.76 65.59 36.17
N TYR A 43 -25.62 64.49 36.90
CA TYR A 43 -24.67 63.42 36.63
C TYR A 43 -25.20 62.62 35.43
N ASN A 44 -24.97 63.10 34.22
CA ASN A 44 -25.18 62.29 33.04
C ASN A 44 -24.02 61.30 32.97
N GLY A 45 -24.26 60.07 33.42
CA GLY A 45 -23.29 58.96 33.43
C GLY A 45 -22.78 58.53 32.04
N LEU A 46 -22.92 59.38 31.01
CA LEU A 46 -22.46 59.21 29.65
C LEU A 46 -21.65 60.41 29.11
N ASP A 47 -21.47 61.50 29.89
CA ASP A 47 -20.76 62.69 29.42
C ASP A 47 -19.29 62.69 29.89
N TYR A 48 -18.46 61.89 29.21
CA TYR A 48 -17.03 61.71 29.53
C TYR A 48 -16.12 61.81 28.31
N THR A 49 -16.17 62.95 27.60
CA THR A 49 -15.15 63.29 26.59
C THR A 49 -13.90 63.96 27.18
N LEU A 50 -13.83 64.15 28.51
CA LEU A 50 -12.69 64.78 29.19
C LEU A 50 -11.75 63.73 29.80
N GLU A 51 -10.54 63.64 29.24
CA GLU A 51 -9.44 62.81 29.76
C GLU A 51 -9.06 63.23 31.20
N GLY A 52 -8.78 62.24 32.06
CA GLY A 52 -8.21 62.47 33.41
C GLY A 52 -9.18 62.40 34.59
N LYS A 53 -10.50 62.22 34.39
CA LYS A 53 -11.42 61.89 35.48
C LYS A 53 -11.35 60.39 35.81
N ALA A 54 -11.09 60.06 37.09
CA ALA A 54 -11.14 58.68 37.58
C ALA A 54 -12.58 58.15 37.55
N LEU A 55 -12.76 56.89 37.14
CA LEU A 55 -14.05 56.20 37.14
C LEU A 55 -14.60 56.12 38.57
N ASP A 56 -15.90 56.38 38.73
CA ASP A 56 -16.57 56.11 40.00
C ASP A 56 -16.84 54.59 40.19
N ALA A 57 -17.19 54.20 41.42
CA ALA A 57 -17.42 52.80 41.76
C ALA A 57 -18.60 52.15 40.99
N ARG A 58 -19.62 52.92 40.61
CA ARG A 58 -20.78 52.41 39.86
C ARG A 58 -20.39 52.12 38.42
N GLN A 59 -19.59 52.99 37.82
CA GLN A 59 -19.04 52.81 36.47
C GLN A 59 -18.08 51.63 36.40
N GLY A 60 -17.17 51.53 37.38
CA GLY A 60 -16.26 50.40 37.50
C GLY A 60 -17.02 49.06 37.59
N LYS A 61 -18.12 49.03 38.34
CA LYS A 61 -18.99 47.85 38.42
C LYS A 61 -19.67 47.52 37.08
N ALA A 62 -20.27 48.50 36.40
CA ALA A 62 -20.95 48.27 35.13
C ALA A 62 -20.01 47.78 34.02
N LEU A 63 -18.78 48.33 33.98
CA LEU A 63 -17.73 47.87 33.07
C LEU A 63 -17.26 46.45 33.40
N LYS A 64 -17.07 46.14 34.69
CA LYS A 64 -16.72 44.79 35.15
C LYS A 64 -17.80 43.76 34.79
N ASP A 65 -19.07 44.09 35.03
CA ASP A 65 -20.20 43.22 34.70
C ASP A 65 -20.27 42.96 33.17
N SER A 66 -19.99 43.98 32.34
CA SER A 66 -19.94 43.83 30.88
C SER A 66 -18.77 42.97 30.42
N LEU A 67 -17.59 43.15 31.04
CA LEU A 67 -16.39 42.37 30.73
C LEU A 67 -16.56 40.90 31.12
N ASP A 68 -17.15 40.63 32.28
CA ASP A 68 -17.44 39.28 32.76
C ASP A 68 -18.41 38.57 31.82
N ASN A 69 -19.45 39.27 31.35
CA ASN A 69 -20.41 38.73 30.39
C ASN A 69 -19.75 38.40 29.04
N LEU A 70 -18.90 39.29 28.51
CA LEU A 70 -18.13 39.04 27.29
C LEU A 70 -17.20 37.81 27.44
N ASN A 71 -16.48 37.72 28.56
CA ASN A 71 -15.58 36.60 28.83
C ASN A 71 -16.33 35.28 28.98
N SER A 72 -17.50 35.27 29.62
CA SER A 72 -18.35 34.07 29.71
C SER A 72 -18.78 33.59 28.33
N ASN A 73 -19.29 34.51 27.49
CA ASN A 73 -19.74 34.20 26.13
C ASN A 73 -18.60 33.70 25.22
N LEU A 74 -17.38 34.23 25.39
CA LEU A 74 -16.21 33.80 24.60
C LEU A 74 -15.78 32.38 24.98
N ASN A 75 -15.71 32.10 26.29
CA ASN A 75 -15.32 30.79 26.82
C ASN A 75 -16.31 29.67 26.42
N GLU A 76 -17.59 29.99 26.26
CA GLU A 76 -18.61 29.03 25.81
C GLU A 76 -18.53 28.70 24.31
N LYS A 77 -18.11 29.67 23.48
CA LYS A 77 -18.02 29.49 22.02
C LYS A 77 -16.82 28.63 21.58
N GLU A 78 -15.71 28.67 22.30
CA GLU A 78 -14.51 27.91 21.92
C GLU A 78 -14.58 26.42 22.28
N ASN A 79 -15.43 26.04 23.25
CA ASN A 79 -15.40 24.68 23.80
C ASN A 79 -16.54 23.74 23.37
N THR A 80 -17.70 24.22 22.90
CA THR A 80 -18.88 23.35 22.84
C THR A 80 -19.63 23.32 21.50
N SER A 81 -19.57 24.37 20.68
CA SER A 81 -20.60 24.51 19.64
C SER A 81 -20.40 23.66 18.38
N ASN A 82 -19.16 23.31 18.00
CA ASN A 82 -18.93 22.73 16.66
C ASN A 82 -18.15 21.41 16.64
N LYS A 83 -17.76 20.83 17.78
CA LYS A 83 -16.98 19.58 17.80
C LYS A 83 -17.91 18.37 17.69
N VAL A 84 -17.99 17.79 16.49
CA VAL A 84 -18.73 16.56 16.23
C VAL A 84 -17.83 15.32 16.31
N GLN A 85 -18.39 14.20 16.77
CA GLN A 85 -17.69 12.90 16.79
C GLN A 85 -17.93 12.10 15.52
N ASP A 86 -19.11 12.23 14.91
CA ASP A 86 -19.48 11.50 13.69
C ASP A 86 -19.08 12.30 12.44
N ILE A 87 -18.04 11.84 11.76
CA ILE A 87 -17.51 12.47 10.55
C ILE A 87 -18.40 12.22 9.35
N GLU A 88 -19.02 11.04 9.25
CA GLU A 88 -19.72 10.65 8.03
C GLU A 88 -21.00 11.47 7.84
N ILE A 89 -21.68 11.75 8.95
CA ILE A 89 -22.86 12.61 9.00
C ILE A 89 -22.49 14.08 8.72
N ASN A 90 -21.30 14.52 9.12
CA ASN A 90 -20.92 15.93 9.13
C ASN A 90 -19.90 16.32 8.06
N LYS A 91 -19.51 15.41 7.15
CA LYS A 91 -18.48 15.65 6.13
C LYS A 91 -18.77 16.82 5.18
N ASN A 92 -20.05 17.21 5.05
CA ASN A 92 -20.50 18.33 4.24
C ASN A 92 -20.95 19.55 5.08
N SER A 93 -20.76 19.52 6.39
CA SER A 93 -21.18 20.60 7.27
C SER A 93 -20.24 21.81 7.16
N SER A 94 -20.81 23.00 7.02
CA SER A 94 -20.08 24.28 7.08
C SER A 94 -20.03 24.89 8.48
N THR A 95 -20.73 24.27 9.43
CA THR A 95 -20.90 24.77 10.81
C THR A 95 -20.41 23.78 11.86
N ALA A 96 -20.26 22.50 11.53
CA ALA A 96 -19.73 21.48 12.43
C ALA A 96 -18.36 20.98 11.95
N PHE A 97 -17.39 20.95 12.86
CA PHE A 97 -16.02 20.52 12.60
C PHE A 97 -15.65 19.33 13.48
N PRO A 98 -15.26 18.18 12.90
CA PRO A 98 -14.84 17.04 13.70
C PRO A 98 -13.56 17.34 14.50
N SER A 99 -13.44 16.76 15.68
CA SER A 99 -12.21 16.91 16.48
C SER A 99 -11.03 16.23 15.79
N ILE A 100 -9.80 16.71 16.03
CA ILE A 100 -8.55 16.10 15.51
C ILE A 100 -8.51 14.59 15.85
N LYS A 101 -8.93 14.21 17.06
CA LYS A 101 -9.02 12.81 17.48
C LYS A 101 -10.03 12.03 16.63
N SER A 102 -11.21 12.59 16.35
CA SER A 102 -12.22 11.93 15.51
C SER A 102 -11.71 11.73 14.09
N ILE A 103 -11.01 12.72 13.51
CA ILE A 103 -10.39 12.62 12.18
C ILE A 103 -9.31 11.54 12.16
N TYR A 104 -8.47 11.48 13.20
CA TYR A 104 -7.45 10.44 13.35
C TYR A 104 -8.10 9.05 13.43
N ASP A 105 -9.12 8.87 14.27
CA ASP A 105 -9.81 7.58 14.45
C ASP A 105 -10.54 7.15 13.17
N TRP A 106 -11.23 8.06 12.48
CA TRP A 106 -11.91 7.81 11.20
C TRP A 106 -10.93 7.49 10.07
N SER A 107 -9.86 8.27 9.93
CA SER A 107 -8.80 8.01 8.93
C SER A 107 -8.13 6.66 9.20
N LYS A 108 -7.84 6.35 10.47
CA LYS A 108 -7.30 5.04 10.87
C LYS A 108 -8.30 3.91 10.60
N GLY A 109 -9.60 4.16 10.65
CA GLY A 109 -10.63 3.21 10.23
C GLY A 109 -10.61 2.95 8.73
N LEU A 110 -10.45 4.00 7.91
CA LEU A 110 -10.46 3.93 6.44
C LEU A 110 -9.16 3.37 5.85
N PHE A 111 -8.00 3.73 6.41
CA PHE A 111 -6.68 3.37 5.87
C PHE A 111 -6.07 2.13 6.52
N LYS A 112 -6.86 1.26 7.15
CA LYS A 112 -6.35 -0.06 7.56
C LYS A 112 -5.95 -0.82 6.31
N THR A 113 -4.65 -0.96 6.08
CA THR A 113 -4.15 -2.13 5.36
C THR A 113 -4.80 -3.35 6.03
N TRP A 114 -5.40 -4.24 5.24
CA TRP A 114 -6.03 -5.45 5.79
C TRP A 114 -5.04 -6.31 6.60
N ILE A 115 -3.74 -6.08 6.41
CA ILE A 115 -2.65 -6.60 7.23
C ILE A 115 -1.98 -5.43 7.98
N LEU A 116 -2.09 -5.42 9.29
CA LEU A 116 -1.53 -4.41 10.20
C LEU A 116 -0.17 -4.81 10.77
N SER A 117 0.15 -6.10 10.82
CA SER A 117 1.47 -6.60 11.24
C SER A 117 1.68 -8.08 10.87
N ILE A 118 2.89 -8.59 11.15
CA ILE A 118 3.26 -10.00 10.99
C ILE A 118 3.33 -10.66 12.38
N GLU A 119 2.70 -11.81 12.52
CA GLU A 119 2.77 -12.70 13.68
C GLU A 119 3.60 -13.93 13.30
N ASN A 120 4.64 -14.26 14.07
CA ASN A 120 5.39 -15.50 13.89
C ASN A 120 4.82 -16.56 14.84
N PHE A 121 4.47 -17.73 14.30
CA PHE A 121 3.87 -18.83 15.06
C PHE A 121 4.69 -20.11 14.92
N SER A 122 5.13 -20.68 16.03
CA SER A 122 6.01 -21.86 16.06
C SER A 122 5.37 -23.12 16.65
N SER A 123 4.18 -23.02 17.22
CA SER A 123 3.45 -24.16 17.80
C SER A 123 2.73 -25.00 16.74
N THR A 124 2.21 -26.16 17.12
CA THR A 124 1.56 -27.14 16.23
C THR A 124 0.04 -26.99 16.13
N ALA A 125 -0.57 -26.10 16.92
CA ALA A 125 -2.02 -25.86 16.89
C ALA A 125 -2.31 -24.36 16.93
N TYR A 126 -2.93 -23.84 15.88
CA TYR A 126 -3.34 -22.45 15.75
C TYR A 126 -4.86 -22.36 15.67
N THR A 127 -5.47 -21.43 16.40
CA THR A 127 -6.90 -21.13 16.27
C THR A 127 -7.06 -19.68 15.84
N LEU A 128 -7.80 -19.46 14.75
CA LEU A 128 -8.13 -18.11 14.29
C LEU A 128 -8.96 -17.40 15.36
N ASN A 129 -8.63 -16.14 15.67
CA ASN A 129 -9.42 -15.32 16.57
C ASN A 129 -9.56 -13.88 16.05
N ALA A 130 -10.38 -13.08 16.73
CA ALA A 130 -10.64 -11.70 16.30
C ALA A 130 -9.41 -10.77 16.46
N GLU A 131 -8.51 -11.05 17.41
CA GLU A 131 -7.35 -10.20 17.69
C GLU A 131 -6.24 -10.33 16.65
N ASN A 132 -6.13 -11.50 16.02
CA ASN A 132 -5.10 -11.79 15.03
C ASN A 132 -5.62 -11.78 13.59
N ILE A 133 -6.88 -11.39 13.35
CA ILE A 133 -7.48 -11.37 12.01
C ILE A 133 -6.76 -10.42 11.04
N ASN A 134 -6.31 -9.26 11.54
CA ASN A 134 -5.59 -8.25 10.76
C ASN A 134 -4.08 -8.47 10.73
N LYS A 135 -3.60 -9.69 10.99
CA LYS A 135 -2.17 -10.02 10.96
C LYS A 135 -1.91 -11.11 9.94
N ARG A 136 -0.77 -11.04 9.26
CA ARG A 136 -0.24 -12.19 8.53
C ARG A 136 0.39 -13.15 9.53
N THR A 137 -0.06 -14.40 9.58
CA THR A 137 0.56 -15.40 10.46
C THR A 137 1.56 -16.21 9.66
N VAL A 138 2.83 -16.14 10.07
CA VAL A 138 3.96 -16.86 9.47
C VAL A 138 4.33 -18.02 10.38
N PHE A 139 4.12 -19.22 9.88
CA PHE A 139 4.43 -20.45 10.58
C PHE A 139 5.89 -20.85 10.37
N SER A 140 6.62 -21.12 11.44
CA SER A 140 8.05 -21.50 11.39
C SER A 140 8.33 -22.92 11.85
N SER A 141 7.30 -23.68 12.22
CA SER A 141 7.44 -25.04 12.74
C SER A 141 7.90 -26.04 11.67
N SER A 142 8.82 -26.93 12.05
CA SER A 142 9.20 -28.11 11.27
C SER A 142 8.25 -29.30 11.47
N SER A 143 7.40 -29.25 12.50
CA SER A 143 6.35 -30.24 12.77
C SER A 143 5.03 -29.83 12.11
N PRO A 144 4.12 -30.78 11.82
CA PRO A 144 2.80 -30.44 11.29
C PRO A 144 2.05 -29.46 12.18
N VAL A 145 1.38 -28.48 11.57
CA VAL A 145 0.57 -27.47 12.26
C VAL A 145 -0.88 -27.59 11.82
N THR A 146 -1.82 -27.60 12.77
CA THR A 146 -3.26 -27.54 12.47
C THR A 146 -3.79 -26.13 12.74
N ILE A 147 -4.34 -25.49 11.71
CA ILE A 147 -5.12 -24.25 11.81
C ILE A 147 -6.58 -24.65 12.03
N THR A 148 -7.21 -24.11 13.05
CA THR A 148 -8.65 -24.24 13.31
C THR A 148 -9.34 -22.92 12.99
N ILE A 149 -10.29 -22.96 12.05
CA ILE A 149 -11.23 -21.88 11.74
C ILE A 149 -12.50 -22.12 12.55
N PRO A 150 -12.81 -21.30 13.57
CA PRO A 150 -14.03 -21.44 14.36
C PRO A 150 -15.28 -21.15 13.54
N ASN A 151 -16.41 -21.70 13.96
CA ASN A 151 -17.71 -21.34 13.41
C ASN A 151 -18.13 -19.93 13.85
N ASP A 152 -19.11 -19.36 13.14
CA ASP A 152 -19.62 -18.01 13.42
C ASP A 152 -20.34 -17.92 14.78
N SER A 153 -20.78 -19.05 15.35
CA SER A 153 -21.35 -19.07 16.70
C SER A 153 -20.29 -18.92 17.81
N VAL A 154 -19.01 -19.25 17.53
CA VAL A 154 -17.89 -19.03 18.46
C VAL A 154 -17.25 -17.67 18.19
N ILE A 155 -16.96 -17.36 16.93
CA ILE A 155 -16.36 -16.07 16.54
C ILE A 155 -17.06 -15.53 15.30
N SER A 156 -17.92 -14.54 15.51
CA SER A 156 -18.61 -13.84 14.41
C SER A 156 -17.70 -12.78 13.79
N LEU A 157 -17.20 -13.05 12.57
CA LEU A 157 -16.43 -12.11 11.76
C LEU A 157 -17.29 -11.53 10.62
N PRO A 158 -17.14 -10.25 10.23
CA PRO A 158 -17.86 -9.69 9.10
C PRO A 158 -17.53 -10.38 7.77
N ILE A 159 -18.50 -10.53 6.87
CA ILE A 159 -18.25 -10.93 5.48
C ILE A 159 -17.30 -9.92 4.81
N GLY A 160 -16.35 -10.41 4.00
CA GLY A 160 -15.28 -9.64 3.40
C GLY A 160 -13.99 -9.61 4.24
N THR A 161 -14.02 -10.13 5.47
CA THR A 161 -12.83 -10.31 6.31
C THR A 161 -11.82 -11.21 5.61
N LYS A 162 -10.54 -10.80 5.61
CA LYS A 162 -9.43 -11.55 5.01
C LYS A 162 -8.38 -11.93 6.05
N LYS A 163 -7.77 -13.11 5.88
CA LYS A 163 -6.69 -13.62 6.72
C LYS A 163 -5.60 -14.27 5.87
N GLU A 164 -4.34 -13.97 6.16
CA GLU A 164 -3.21 -14.55 5.43
C GLU A 164 -2.37 -15.48 6.32
N PHE A 165 -2.01 -16.63 5.75
CA PHE A 165 -1.15 -17.64 6.35
C PHE A 165 0.02 -17.95 5.42
N THR A 166 1.24 -17.96 5.94
CA THR A 166 2.45 -18.33 5.19
C THR A 166 3.20 -19.41 5.95
N GLN A 167 3.63 -20.49 5.28
CA GLN A 167 4.47 -21.51 5.89
C GLN A 167 5.95 -21.30 5.51
N LYS A 168 6.76 -20.93 6.50
CA LYS A 168 8.23 -20.78 6.37
C LYS A 168 8.99 -22.00 6.90
N GLY A 169 8.40 -22.77 7.82
CA GLY A 169 8.97 -24.01 8.32
C GLY A 169 8.81 -25.18 7.34
N THR A 170 9.35 -26.35 7.69
CA THR A 170 9.23 -27.58 6.88
C THR A 170 7.99 -28.41 7.22
N GLY A 171 7.30 -28.10 8.32
CA GLY A 171 6.08 -28.79 8.72
C GLY A 171 4.93 -28.53 7.74
N LEU A 172 4.04 -29.49 7.56
CA LEU A 172 2.83 -29.26 6.76
C LEU A 172 1.81 -28.51 7.60
N VAL A 173 1.34 -27.35 7.14
CA VAL A 173 0.26 -26.61 7.81
C VAL A 173 -1.06 -27.04 7.19
N THR A 174 -2.04 -27.44 8.00
CA THR A 174 -3.35 -27.92 7.54
C THR A 174 -4.44 -26.99 8.06
N ILE A 175 -5.27 -26.47 7.15
CA ILE A 175 -6.46 -25.69 7.47
C ILE A 175 -7.62 -26.65 7.76
N ASN A 176 -8.24 -26.47 8.93
CA ASN A 176 -9.36 -27.26 9.41
C ASN A 176 -10.45 -26.35 9.98
N GLY A 177 -11.70 -26.81 9.98
CA GLY A 177 -12.84 -26.08 10.51
C GLY A 177 -14.10 -26.93 10.47
N THR A 178 -14.54 -27.42 11.63
CA THR A 178 -15.77 -28.23 11.72
C THR A 178 -16.99 -27.38 11.38
N GLY A 179 -17.77 -27.81 10.39
CA GLY A 179 -18.96 -27.09 9.94
C GLY A 179 -18.66 -25.85 9.09
N ILE A 180 -17.41 -25.67 8.65
CA ILE A 180 -17.00 -24.62 7.72
C ILE A 180 -17.02 -25.14 6.28
N SER A 181 -17.61 -24.38 5.38
CA SER A 181 -17.54 -24.60 3.93
C SER A 181 -16.33 -23.84 3.36
N PHE A 182 -15.36 -24.58 2.83
CA PHE A 182 -14.19 -24.00 2.16
C PHE A 182 -14.38 -24.06 0.64
N ILE A 183 -14.47 -22.90 0.00
CA ILE A 183 -14.52 -22.77 -1.46
C ILE A 183 -13.08 -22.63 -1.95
N THR A 184 -12.57 -23.63 -2.66
CA THR A 184 -11.19 -23.59 -3.17
C THR A 184 -10.95 -24.61 -4.27
N ASN A 185 -9.99 -24.33 -5.15
CA ASN A 185 -9.45 -25.27 -6.14
C ASN A 185 -8.04 -25.78 -5.78
N ILE A 186 -7.53 -25.42 -4.59
CA ILE A 186 -6.21 -25.81 -4.09
C ILE A 186 -6.34 -26.60 -2.79
N PRO A 187 -5.34 -27.43 -2.42
CA PRO A 187 -5.38 -28.17 -1.16
C PRO A 187 -5.48 -27.25 0.06
N LEU A 188 -6.17 -27.72 1.10
CA LEU A 188 -6.26 -27.10 2.43
C LEU A 188 -4.96 -27.23 3.25
N THR A 189 -3.84 -27.48 2.57
CA THR A 189 -2.52 -27.59 3.16
C THR A 189 -1.60 -26.51 2.62
N ILE A 190 -0.68 -26.03 3.44
CA ILE A 190 0.33 -25.01 3.11
C ILE A 190 1.69 -25.64 3.33
N SER A 191 2.46 -25.78 2.25
CA SER A 191 3.82 -26.32 2.27
C SER A 191 4.85 -25.21 2.45
N ASN A 192 6.12 -25.57 2.65
CA ASN A 192 7.20 -24.60 2.74
C ASN A 192 7.21 -23.62 1.55
N GLY A 193 7.25 -22.33 1.85
CA GLY A 193 7.24 -21.23 0.88
C GLY A 193 5.84 -20.85 0.36
N GLU A 194 4.80 -21.59 0.71
CA GLU A 194 3.43 -21.29 0.27
C GLU A 194 2.72 -20.30 1.17
N THR A 195 1.78 -19.57 0.55
CA THR A 195 0.87 -18.63 1.22
C THR A 195 -0.57 -18.94 0.82
N ARG A 196 -1.48 -18.85 1.79
CA ARG A 196 -2.93 -18.91 1.60
C ARG A 196 -3.59 -17.63 2.12
N ILE A 197 -4.56 -17.14 1.37
CA ILE A 197 -5.43 -16.03 1.75
C ILE A 197 -6.84 -16.60 1.87
N LEU A 198 -7.42 -16.47 3.07
CA LEU A 198 -8.80 -16.83 3.35
C LEU A 198 -9.64 -15.55 3.31
N THR A 199 -10.76 -15.58 2.58
CA THR A 199 -11.74 -14.49 2.51
C THR A 199 -13.11 -15.01 2.94
N LYS A 200 -13.71 -14.42 3.97
CA LYS A 200 -15.06 -14.80 4.42
C LYS A 200 -16.10 -14.32 3.41
N THR A 201 -16.86 -15.24 2.80
CA THR A 201 -17.85 -14.94 1.75
C THR A 201 -19.30 -15.09 2.23
N GLY A 202 -19.51 -15.83 3.32
CA GLY A 202 -20.84 -16.07 3.89
C GLY A 202 -20.78 -16.61 5.32
N ALA A 203 -21.94 -17.04 5.83
CA ALA A 203 -22.04 -17.69 7.13
C ALA A 203 -21.31 -19.04 7.10
N ASN A 204 -20.34 -19.24 8.00
CA ASN A 204 -19.44 -20.41 8.02
C ASN A 204 -18.81 -20.74 6.65
N GLU A 205 -18.62 -19.74 5.76
CA GLU A 205 -18.11 -19.95 4.41
C GLU A 205 -16.88 -19.07 4.13
N TRP A 206 -15.83 -19.70 3.59
CA TRP A 206 -14.56 -19.06 3.28
C TRP A 206 -14.04 -19.46 1.91
N LEU A 207 -13.74 -18.47 1.07
CA LEU A 207 -12.95 -18.63 -0.13
C LEU A 207 -11.47 -18.73 0.24
N ILE A 208 -10.75 -19.69 -0.34
CA ILE A 208 -9.29 -19.85 -0.15
C ILE A 208 -8.58 -19.73 -1.48
N ASP A 209 -7.74 -18.70 -1.56
CA ASP A 209 -6.84 -18.43 -2.67
C ASP A 209 -5.38 -18.57 -2.23
N GLY A 210 -4.47 -18.78 -3.18
CA GLY A 210 -3.04 -18.82 -2.88
C GLY A 210 -2.21 -19.44 -3.99
N PHE A 211 -0.90 -19.37 -3.82
CA PHE A 211 0.06 -19.95 -4.76
C PHE A 211 0.56 -21.31 -4.25
N LEU A 212 0.62 -22.29 -5.15
CA LEU A 212 1.24 -23.58 -4.88
C LEU A 212 2.68 -23.53 -5.36
N VAL A 213 3.65 -23.67 -4.46
CA VAL A 213 5.08 -23.71 -4.82
C VAL A 213 5.37 -24.98 -5.64
N ASN A 214 4.51 -25.99 -5.52
CA ASN A 214 4.68 -27.30 -6.15
C ASN A 214 3.74 -27.59 -7.34
N THR A 215 2.90 -26.64 -7.79
CA THR A 215 2.26 -26.83 -9.10
C THR A 215 3.30 -26.59 -10.18
N ASN A 216 3.84 -27.70 -10.69
CA ASN A 216 4.61 -27.86 -11.91
C ASN A 216 4.95 -26.54 -12.61
N ARG A 217 6.25 -26.21 -12.62
CA ARG A 217 6.90 -25.50 -13.73
C ARG A 217 6.12 -25.81 -15.01
N ARG A 218 5.52 -24.81 -15.65
CA ARG A 218 4.78 -25.01 -16.90
C ARG A 218 5.79 -25.32 -18.00
N SER A 219 6.25 -26.55 -18.06
CA SER A 219 7.05 -27.05 -19.17
C SER A 219 6.10 -27.31 -20.34
N PHE A 220 6.08 -26.41 -21.31
CA PHE A 220 5.55 -26.72 -22.63
C PHE A 220 6.71 -27.21 -23.48
N ASN A 221 6.50 -28.33 -24.17
CA ASN A 221 7.47 -28.90 -25.10
C ASN A 221 7.09 -28.46 -26.51
N ILE A 222 8.01 -27.77 -27.19
CA ILE A 222 7.90 -27.49 -28.62
C ILE A 222 8.87 -28.43 -29.33
N ASN A 223 8.34 -29.31 -30.18
CA ASN A 223 9.13 -30.16 -31.06
C ASN A 223 9.28 -29.50 -32.43
N PHE A 224 10.52 -29.23 -32.84
CA PHE A 224 10.83 -28.83 -34.22
C PHE A 224 11.33 -30.05 -35.00
N ALA A 225 10.81 -30.30 -36.20
CA ALA A 225 11.33 -31.29 -37.14
C ALA A 225 11.90 -30.59 -38.37
N TRP A 226 13.10 -30.99 -38.81
CA TRP A 226 13.84 -30.31 -39.89
C TRP A 226 13.85 -31.13 -41.17
N HIS A 227 13.18 -30.66 -42.22
CA HIS A 227 13.21 -31.29 -43.54
C HIS A 227 13.99 -30.40 -44.51
N GLY A 228 15.23 -30.78 -44.85
CA GLY A 228 16.05 -30.02 -45.80
C GLY A 228 17.19 -30.86 -46.37
N THR A 229 17.49 -30.65 -47.66
CA THR A 229 18.67 -31.23 -48.31
C THR A 229 19.81 -30.21 -48.23
N TYR A 230 20.98 -30.61 -47.77
CA TYR A 230 22.11 -29.70 -47.52
C TYR A 230 22.67 -29.11 -48.83
N GLY A 231 22.74 -27.78 -48.92
CA GLY A 231 23.55 -27.07 -49.91
C GLY A 231 24.93 -26.70 -49.31
N PRO A 232 26.02 -26.67 -50.08
CA PRO A 232 27.40 -26.60 -49.57
C PRO A 232 27.87 -25.26 -48.97
N SER A 233 26.98 -24.37 -48.50
CA SER A 233 27.38 -23.07 -47.95
C SER A 233 27.51 -23.07 -46.42
N SER A 234 28.61 -22.52 -45.93
CA SER A 234 28.98 -22.40 -44.52
C SER A 234 28.21 -21.29 -43.78
N GLY A 235 26.89 -21.44 -43.62
CA GLY A 235 26.02 -20.48 -42.95
C GLY A 235 25.29 -21.05 -41.73
N VAL A 236 24.92 -20.19 -40.78
CA VAL A 236 23.99 -20.50 -39.69
C VAL A 236 22.61 -20.78 -40.30
N TYR A 237 22.07 -21.98 -40.09
CA TYR A 237 20.81 -22.41 -40.71
C TYR A 237 19.63 -22.26 -39.74
N THR A 238 18.51 -21.74 -40.23
CA THR A 238 17.25 -21.58 -39.48
C THR A 238 16.20 -22.59 -40.00
N PRO A 239 15.32 -23.16 -39.15
CA PRO A 239 14.44 -24.24 -39.54
C PRO A 239 13.30 -23.80 -40.46
N ASP A 240 13.04 -24.57 -41.52
CA ASP A 240 11.78 -24.53 -42.27
C ASP A 240 10.79 -25.57 -41.70
N ARG A 241 9.51 -25.16 -41.61
CA ARG A 241 8.43 -25.74 -40.80
C ARG A 241 7.96 -27.13 -41.24
N GLU A 242 7.66 -27.99 -40.26
CA GLU A 242 6.47 -28.87 -40.29
C GLU A 242 5.49 -28.50 -39.16
N ALA A 243 4.21 -28.80 -39.38
CA ALA A 243 3.08 -28.35 -38.57
C ALA A 243 3.22 -28.72 -37.07
N ALA A 244 3.57 -27.74 -36.24
CA ALA A 244 3.44 -27.85 -34.80
C ALA A 244 1.95 -27.98 -34.44
N ASN A 245 1.53 -29.17 -33.99
CA ASN A 245 0.24 -29.36 -33.33
C ASN A 245 0.34 -28.79 -31.91
N LEU A 246 0.01 -27.51 -31.78
CA LEU A 246 -0.10 -26.83 -30.49
C LEU A 246 -1.40 -27.26 -29.80
N ASN A 247 -1.32 -28.23 -28.90
CA ASN A 247 -2.45 -28.61 -28.03
C ASN A 247 -2.65 -27.61 -26.87
N SER A 248 -2.71 -26.29 -27.13
CA SER A 248 -3.34 -25.25 -26.27
C SER A 248 -3.07 -23.81 -26.76
N PRO A 249 -3.98 -22.84 -26.52
CA PRO A 249 -4.16 -21.65 -27.38
C PRO A 249 -3.49 -20.37 -26.86
N VAL A 250 -2.22 -20.41 -26.43
CA VAL A 250 -1.58 -19.20 -25.82
C VAL A 250 -0.51 -18.56 -26.69
N MET A 251 -0.09 -19.18 -27.80
CA MET A 251 1.02 -18.68 -28.61
C MET A 251 0.59 -18.46 -30.06
N SER A 252 0.42 -17.19 -30.44
CA SER A 252 0.22 -16.77 -31.82
C SER A 252 1.57 -16.71 -32.55
N VAL A 253 1.68 -17.41 -33.67
CA VAL A 253 2.85 -17.33 -34.56
C VAL A 253 2.42 -16.50 -35.78
N ASN A 254 2.97 -15.29 -35.94
CA ASN A 254 2.63 -14.44 -37.08
C ASN A 254 3.33 -14.93 -38.36
N ASN A 255 2.53 -15.19 -39.40
CA ASN A 255 2.89 -15.92 -40.63
C ASN A 255 3.87 -15.19 -41.59
N SER A 256 4.51 -14.10 -41.20
CA SER A 256 5.43 -13.37 -42.09
C SER A 256 6.78 -12.98 -41.46
N SER A 257 7.01 -13.29 -40.18
CA SER A 257 8.29 -13.07 -39.50
C SER A 257 8.39 -14.04 -38.34
N GLN A 258 9.28 -15.03 -38.47
CA GLN A 258 9.37 -16.24 -37.63
C GLN A 258 9.91 -15.94 -36.23
N GLY A 259 9.08 -15.36 -35.38
CA GLY A 259 9.43 -15.04 -34.00
C GLY A 259 8.59 -15.79 -32.96
N PHE A 260 9.27 -16.31 -31.93
CA PHE A 260 8.63 -16.77 -30.71
C PHE A 260 8.69 -15.65 -29.67
N ALA A 261 7.53 -15.11 -29.29
CA ALA A 261 7.45 -14.08 -28.24
C ALA A 261 7.22 -14.75 -26.89
N VAL A 262 8.17 -14.57 -25.96
CA VAL A 262 8.03 -15.00 -24.56
C VAL A 262 7.66 -13.76 -23.73
N PRO A 263 6.41 -13.64 -23.22
CA PRO A 263 5.99 -12.45 -22.48
C PRO A 263 6.45 -12.45 -21.01
N PHE A 264 7.17 -13.49 -20.58
CA PHE A 264 7.59 -13.72 -19.19
C PHE A 264 9.09 -14.05 -19.10
N ARG A 265 9.64 -13.93 -17.89
CA ARG A 265 11.00 -14.38 -17.58
C ARG A 265 11.06 -15.89 -17.56
N CYS A 266 12.00 -16.47 -18.30
CA CYS A 266 12.17 -17.92 -18.30
C CYS A 266 13.62 -18.37 -18.36
N LYS A 267 13.89 -19.51 -17.71
CA LYS A 267 15.09 -20.32 -18.00
C LYS A 267 14.80 -21.23 -19.16
N LEU A 268 15.70 -21.22 -20.15
CA LEU A 268 15.59 -22.08 -21.30
C LEU A 268 16.46 -23.32 -21.12
N LYS A 269 15.83 -24.49 -21.25
CA LYS A 269 16.53 -25.75 -21.48
C LYS A 269 16.16 -26.26 -22.85
N ALA A 270 17.14 -26.71 -23.60
CA ALA A 270 16.95 -27.33 -24.90
C ALA A 270 17.45 -28.77 -24.83
N ALA A 271 16.80 -29.70 -25.54
CA ALA A 271 17.36 -31.02 -25.77
C ALA A 271 17.30 -31.32 -27.26
N VAL A 272 18.43 -31.73 -27.84
CA VAL A 272 18.46 -32.22 -29.21
C VAL A 272 18.40 -33.73 -29.16
N HIS A 273 17.39 -34.30 -29.80
CA HIS A 273 17.32 -35.73 -30.02
C HIS A 273 18.00 -36.01 -31.36
N ALA A 274 19.12 -36.75 -31.30
CA ALA A 274 19.83 -37.13 -32.50
C ALA A 274 18.98 -38.13 -33.30
N GLY A 275 18.63 -37.74 -34.53
CA GLY A 275 18.25 -38.70 -35.56
C GLY A 275 19.43 -39.60 -35.95
N ASN A 276 19.34 -40.29 -37.09
CA ASN A 276 20.45 -41.11 -37.57
C ASN A 276 21.68 -40.24 -37.88
N ALA A 277 22.72 -40.39 -37.05
CA ALA A 277 24.11 -39.95 -37.17
C ALA A 277 24.35 -38.47 -37.54
N LEU A 278 24.57 -37.61 -36.52
CA LEU A 278 25.00 -36.21 -36.69
C LEU A 278 26.53 -36.07 -36.93
N GLY A 279 27.23 -37.18 -37.24
CA GLY A 279 28.69 -37.20 -37.34
C GLY A 279 29.42 -37.08 -35.99
N SER A 280 30.73 -36.94 -36.03
CA SER A 280 31.62 -36.78 -34.85
C SER A 280 31.99 -35.32 -34.56
N SER A 281 31.18 -34.38 -35.03
CA SER A 281 31.49 -32.95 -35.00
C SER A 281 30.80 -32.24 -33.84
N ASP A 282 31.49 -31.26 -33.26
CA ASP A 282 30.97 -30.43 -32.18
C ASP A 282 29.69 -29.69 -32.61
N LEU A 283 28.62 -29.84 -31.83
CA LEU A 283 27.36 -29.12 -32.03
C LEU A 283 27.29 -27.98 -31.01
N THR A 284 27.09 -26.76 -31.52
CA THR A 284 26.77 -25.60 -30.68
C THR A 284 25.36 -25.13 -31.01
N LEU A 285 24.51 -25.04 -29.99
CA LEU A 285 23.20 -24.41 -30.11
C LEU A 285 23.34 -22.93 -29.72
N TYR A 286 22.80 -22.06 -30.55
CA TYR A 286 22.76 -20.62 -30.35
C TYR A 286 21.34 -20.16 -30.07
N VAL A 287 21.19 -19.29 -29.08
CA VAL A 287 20.03 -18.45 -28.87
C VAL A 287 20.37 -17.10 -29.49
N LEU A 288 19.66 -16.74 -30.56
CA LEU A 288 19.91 -15.55 -31.36
C LEU A 288 18.76 -14.56 -31.18
N LYS A 289 19.09 -13.29 -30.98
CA LYS A 289 18.17 -12.17 -31.18
C LYS A 289 18.21 -11.83 -32.65
N LYS A 290 17.07 -11.86 -33.33
CA LYS A 290 16.97 -11.37 -34.70
C LYS A 290 16.12 -10.11 -34.71
N SER A 291 16.74 -9.02 -35.14
CA SER A 291 16.05 -7.76 -35.37
C SER A 291 15.73 -7.62 -36.85
N VAL A 292 14.51 -7.15 -37.15
CA VAL A 292 14.12 -6.83 -38.53
C VAL A 292 15.00 -5.71 -39.11
N GLN A 293 15.57 -4.83 -38.28
CA GLN A 293 16.37 -3.69 -38.73
C GLN A 293 17.89 -3.92 -38.67
N SER A 294 18.38 -4.72 -37.70
CA SER A 294 19.82 -4.77 -37.37
C SER A 294 20.49 -6.13 -37.58
N GLY A 295 19.79 -7.12 -38.15
CA GLY A 295 20.34 -8.45 -38.40
C GLY A 295 20.28 -9.38 -37.17
N GLN A 296 21.14 -10.41 -37.15
CA GLN A 296 21.19 -11.42 -36.08
C GLN A 296 22.32 -11.10 -35.09
N THR A 297 22.01 -11.13 -33.79
CA THR A 297 23.00 -11.04 -32.71
C THR A 297 22.84 -12.23 -31.76
N THR A 298 23.95 -12.78 -31.27
CA THR A 298 23.92 -13.91 -30.33
C THR A 298 23.57 -13.42 -28.94
N ILE A 299 22.48 -13.94 -28.36
CA ILE A 299 22.09 -13.71 -26.96
C ILE A 299 22.86 -14.66 -26.04
N ALA A 300 22.90 -15.94 -26.42
CA ALA A 300 23.57 -16.98 -25.67
C ALA A 300 24.05 -18.08 -26.61
N ALA A 301 25.17 -18.72 -26.29
CA ALA A 301 25.65 -19.92 -26.97
C ALA A 301 26.03 -20.95 -25.92
N THR A 302 25.69 -22.22 -26.13
CA THR A 302 26.20 -23.28 -25.25
C THR A 302 27.69 -23.48 -25.49
N LYS A 303 28.39 -24.05 -24.51
CA LYS A 303 29.66 -24.72 -24.82
C LYS A 303 29.38 -25.85 -25.83
N PRO A 304 30.26 -26.09 -26.81
CA PRO A 304 30.06 -27.18 -27.75
C PRO A 304 30.00 -28.51 -26.99
N ILE A 305 29.00 -29.34 -27.27
CA ILE A 305 28.99 -30.70 -26.73
C ILE A 305 29.91 -31.54 -27.63
N ILE A 306 31.04 -31.94 -27.06
CA ILE A 306 32.05 -32.76 -27.75
C ILE A 306 31.67 -34.23 -27.54
N GLY A 307 31.35 -34.95 -28.63
CA GLY A 307 31.02 -36.38 -28.55
C GLY A 307 30.49 -36.99 -29.83
N THR A 308 30.49 -38.32 -29.91
CA THR A 308 29.91 -39.07 -31.04
C THR A 308 28.39 -39.12 -30.91
N TYR A 309 27.68 -38.51 -31.86
CA TYR A 309 26.21 -38.47 -31.88
C TYR A 309 25.63 -39.76 -32.45
N ALA A 310 25.37 -40.72 -31.56
CA ALA A 310 24.70 -41.98 -31.92
C ALA A 310 23.18 -41.79 -32.02
N ALA A 311 22.55 -42.50 -32.96
CA ALA A 311 21.10 -42.51 -33.15
C ALA A 311 20.38 -42.89 -31.84
N GLY A 312 19.27 -42.20 -31.54
CA GLY A 312 18.43 -42.49 -30.37
C GLY A 312 18.95 -41.92 -29.04
N LYS A 313 20.02 -41.12 -29.05
CA LYS A 313 20.49 -40.39 -27.85
C LYS A 313 19.93 -38.97 -27.81
N SER A 314 19.61 -38.52 -26.60
CA SER A 314 19.18 -37.14 -26.31
C SER A 314 20.34 -36.38 -25.69
N PHE A 315 20.65 -35.20 -26.22
CA PHE A 315 21.74 -34.35 -25.76
C PHE A 315 21.14 -33.08 -25.15
N PRO A 316 21.18 -32.93 -23.81
CA PRO A 316 20.66 -31.75 -23.15
C PRO A 316 21.62 -30.56 -23.32
N PHE A 317 21.07 -29.45 -23.79
CA PHE A 317 21.68 -28.13 -23.82
C PHE A 317 21.02 -27.30 -22.73
N ILE A 318 21.77 -27.03 -21.66
CA ILE A 318 21.30 -26.16 -20.58
C ILE A 318 21.87 -24.77 -20.84
N TYR A 319 21.00 -23.77 -20.94
CA TYR A 319 21.40 -22.37 -20.91
C TYR A 319 21.21 -21.83 -19.51
N ASP A 320 22.29 -21.32 -18.92
CA ASP A 320 22.24 -20.55 -17.67
C ASP A 320 21.96 -19.06 -17.95
N VAL A 321 21.19 -18.77 -19.00
CA VAL A 321 20.83 -17.41 -19.39
C VAL A 321 19.33 -17.24 -19.22
N ASP A 322 18.96 -16.34 -18.32
CA ASP A 322 17.58 -15.91 -18.15
C ASP A 322 17.19 -15.06 -19.37
N ILE A 323 16.18 -15.52 -20.11
CA ILE A 323 15.61 -14.74 -21.22
C ILE A 323 14.53 -13.84 -20.62
N ASP A 324 14.73 -12.53 -20.68
CA ASP A 324 13.75 -11.55 -20.19
C ASP A 324 13.42 -10.44 -21.19
N LYS A 325 12.45 -9.60 -20.80
CA LYS A 325 11.96 -8.48 -21.61
C LYS A 325 13.05 -7.49 -22.02
N SER A 326 14.13 -7.33 -21.26
CA SER A 326 15.22 -6.42 -21.59
C SER A 326 16.05 -6.91 -22.78
N ILE A 327 15.97 -8.21 -23.10
CA ILE A 327 16.71 -8.84 -24.19
C ILE A 327 15.90 -8.79 -25.49
N VAL A 328 14.57 -8.94 -25.46
CA VAL A 328 13.76 -9.28 -26.65
C VAL A 328 12.79 -8.19 -27.12
N TRP A 329 12.59 -7.08 -26.41
CA TRP A 329 11.47 -6.16 -26.70
C TRP A 329 11.84 -4.84 -27.40
N GLU A 330 12.34 -4.92 -28.62
CA GLU A 330 11.98 -3.91 -29.63
C GLU A 330 10.84 -4.50 -30.47
N THR A 331 9.92 -3.67 -30.96
CA THR A 331 8.62 -4.07 -31.56
C THR A 331 8.70 -4.98 -32.80
N ALA A 332 9.89 -5.34 -33.25
CA ALA A 332 10.16 -6.24 -34.37
C ALA A 332 11.23 -7.31 -34.08
N ASP A 333 11.68 -7.46 -32.83
CA ASP A 333 12.70 -8.42 -32.46
C ASP A 333 12.09 -9.78 -32.10
N TYR A 334 12.82 -10.86 -32.39
CA TYR A 334 12.43 -12.20 -31.99
C TYR A 334 13.61 -13.08 -31.59
N VAL A 335 13.34 -14.06 -30.73
CA VAL A 335 14.30 -15.12 -30.40
C VAL A 335 14.24 -16.19 -31.48
N SER A 336 15.40 -16.55 -32.02
CA SER A 336 15.59 -17.65 -32.95
C SER A 336 16.66 -18.62 -32.44
N PHE A 337 16.54 -19.88 -32.82
CA PHE A 337 17.47 -20.94 -32.44
C PHE A 337 18.22 -21.42 -33.67
N GLY A 338 19.55 -21.49 -33.59
CA GLY A 338 20.41 -21.92 -34.69
C GLY A 338 21.41 -22.98 -34.23
N PHE A 339 21.73 -23.91 -35.13
CA PHE A 339 22.83 -24.86 -34.95
C PHE A 339 23.99 -24.47 -35.84
N LEU A 340 25.21 -24.49 -35.31
CA LEU A 340 26.42 -24.46 -36.13
C LEU A 340 27.08 -25.83 -36.07
N ASN A 341 27.24 -26.44 -37.24
CA ASN A 341 28.15 -27.57 -37.41
C ASN A 341 29.37 -27.07 -38.21
N PRO A 342 30.58 -27.08 -37.63
CA PRO A 342 31.78 -26.63 -38.33
C PRO A 342 32.23 -27.57 -39.45
N THR A 343 31.69 -28.79 -39.53
CA THR A 343 32.07 -29.78 -40.55
C THR A 343 31.01 -29.89 -41.65
N THR A 344 31.39 -29.49 -42.86
CA THR A 344 30.57 -29.59 -44.08
C THR A 344 30.54 -31.03 -44.60
N SER A 345 29.98 -31.97 -43.83
CA SER A 345 29.74 -33.32 -44.36
C SER A 345 28.47 -33.31 -45.23
N THR A 346 28.60 -33.72 -46.49
CA THR A 346 27.56 -33.77 -47.54
C THR A 346 26.49 -34.87 -47.32
N GLY A 347 26.26 -35.28 -46.07
CA GLY A 347 25.29 -36.30 -45.71
C GLY A 347 23.85 -35.78 -45.60
N VAL A 348 22.87 -36.63 -45.94
CA VAL A 348 21.45 -36.37 -45.71
C VAL A 348 21.17 -36.40 -44.20
N TRP A 349 21.00 -35.23 -43.59
CA TRP A 349 20.57 -35.11 -42.21
C TRP A 349 19.11 -35.55 -42.10
N ARG A 350 18.82 -36.56 -41.28
CA ARG A 350 17.43 -36.85 -40.89
C ARG A 350 17.11 -36.12 -39.58
N THR A 351 16.28 -35.09 -39.70
CA THR A 351 15.45 -34.41 -38.68
C THR A 351 15.92 -34.60 -37.22
N PRO A 352 16.92 -33.86 -36.72
CA PRO A 352 17.09 -33.73 -35.27
C PRO A 352 15.81 -33.09 -34.70
N SER A 353 15.25 -33.61 -33.61
CA SER A 353 14.17 -32.89 -32.93
C SER A 353 14.75 -32.01 -31.84
N LEU A 354 14.33 -30.75 -31.81
CA LEU A 354 14.66 -29.82 -30.73
C LEU A 354 13.46 -29.75 -29.80
N SER A 355 13.65 -30.16 -28.55
CA SER A 355 12.72 -29.95 -27.44
C SER A 355 13.13 -28.71 -26.67
N LEU A 356 12.29 -27.68 -26.65
CA LEU A 356 12.48 -26.51 -25.77
C LEU A 356 11.66 -26.69 -24.50
N TYR A 357 12.26 -26.34 -23.36
CA TYR A 357 11.61 -26.28 -22.05
C TYR A 357 11.82 -24.88 -21.51
N PHE A 358 10.72 -24.25 -21.11
CA PHE A 358 10.71 -22.95 -20.47
C PHE A 358 10.36 -23.17 -19.01
N GLU A 359 11.24 -22.76 -18.10
CA GLU A 359 10.90 -22.66 -16.70
C GLU A 359 10.58 -21.20 -16.42
N GLU A 360 9.29 -20.90 -16.26
CA GLU A 360 8.83 -19.57 -15.89
C GLU A 360 9.30 -19.26 -14.46
N GLU A 361 10.12 -18.22 -14.32
CA GLU A 361 10.44 -17.63 -13.02
C GLU A 361 9.47 -16.49 -12.78
N PHE A 362 8.48 -16.74 -11.91
CA PHE A 362 7.53 -15.72 -11.44
C PHE A 362 8.06 -14.99 -10.21
#